data_AF-A0A0K0D055-F1
#
_entry.id   AF-A0A0K0D055-F1
#
_cell.length_a   1.000
_cell.length_b   1.000
_cell.length_c   1.000
_cell.angle_alpha   90.00
_cell.angle_beta   90.00
_cell.angle_gamma   90.00
#
_symmetry.space_group_name_H-M   'P 1'
#
loop_
_entity.id
_entity.type
_entity.pdbx_description
1 polymer ?
#
loop_
_entity_poly.entity_id
_entity_poly.type
_entity_poly.pdbx_seq_one_letter_code
_entity_poly.pdbx_strand_id
1 'polypeptide(L)'
;MEALGSQGVPTQYTKILRELYKNFTIKISPFYNDINVDVKRGVRQGDTISPKLFTATLQNVVRTLEWYNMGVKIDGRQLNHLSFADGFVLITPHISQAERMLVDFDKACGMIGLRLNLKKTMFMKNGLVSFAPFTLNGTNISERSVYVYLGREINMMNDLPPQLSTRKRAAWGAFKSIEDVVENKERPTPCPPFRLNGSSCLNVCVRNLVAT
;
A
#
# COMPACT_ATOMS: atom_id res chain seq x y z
N MET A 1 -16.60 -7.15 14.66
CA MET A 1 -16.74 -6.09 15.70
C MET A 1 -15.87 -6.34 16.93
N GLU A 2 -15.54 -7.59 17.26
CA GLU A 2 -14.64 -7.94 18.38
C GLU A 2 -13.27 -7.27 18.30
N ALA A 3 -12.68 -7.19 17.09
CA ALA A 3 -11.41 -6.51 16.84
C ALA A 3 -11.38 -5.03 17.29
N LEU A 4 -12.53 -4.34 17.35
CA LEU A 4 -12.59 -2.97 17.86
C LEU A 4 -12.54 -2.96 19.39
N GLY A 5 -13.21 -3.93 20.03
CA GLY A 5 -13.21 -4.09 21.47
C GLY A 5 -11.80 -4.40 22.00
N SER A 6 -11.07 -5.30 21.34
CA SER A 6 -9.67 -5.61 21.70
C SER A 6 -8.72 -4.43 21.54
N GLN A 7 -9.09 -3.43 20.74
CA GLN A 7 -8.32 -2.20 20.50
C GLN A 7 -8.75 -1.03 21.39
N GLY A 8 -9.61 -1.28 22.38
CA GLY A 8 -10.02 -0.26 23.35
C GLY A 8 -11.07 0.73 22.82
N VAL A 9 -11.76 0.42 21.72
CA VAL A 9 -12.88 1.25 21.25
C VAL A 9 -14.05 1.12 22.24
N PRO A 10 -14.60 2.24 22.74
CA PRO A 10 -15.71 2.21 23.68
C PRO A 10 -16.90 1.38 23.20
N THR A 11 -17.53 0.66 24.12
CA THR A 11 -18.60 -0.29 23.83
C THR A 11 -19.83 0.35 23.18
N GLN A 12 -20.08 1.64 23.47
CA GLN A 12 -21.17 2.40 22.85
C GLN A 12 -20.99 2.48 21.33
N TYR A 13 -19.78 2.79 20.86
CA TYR A 13 -19.48 2.88 19.42
C TYR A 13 -19.52 1.52 18.74
N THR A 14 -18.98 0.47 19.38
CA THR A 14 -19.01 -0.88 18.80
C THR A 14 -20.44 -1.44 18.72
N LYS A 15 -21.33 -1.06 19.64
CA LYS A 15 -22.76 -1.39 19.59
C LYS A 15 -23.46 -0.70 18.43
N ILE A 16 -23.25 0.61 18.25
CA ILE A 16 -23.81 1.37 17.11
C ILE A 16 -23.35 0.75 15.79
N LEU A 17 -22.06 0.49 15.64
CA LEU A 17 -21.50 -0.11 14.43
C LEU A 17 -22.06 -1.52 14.17
N ARG A 18 -22.25 -2.32 15.23
CA ARG A 18 -22.86 -3.64 15.12
C ARG A 18 -24.28 -3.56 14.57
N GLU A 19 -25.10 -2.64 15.08
CA GLU A 19 -26.46 -2.46 14.57
C GLU A 19 -26.47 -1.89 13.15
N LEU A 20 -25.57 -0.97 12.80
CA LEU A 20 -25.44 -0.46 11.43
C LEU A 20 -25.13 -1.56 10.42
N TYR A 21 -24.32 -2.54 10.80
CA TYR A 21 -23.92 -3.67 9.95
C TYR A 21 -24.86 -4.89 10.09
N LYS A 22 -25.91 -4.81 10.91
CA LYS A 22 -26.87 -5.90 11.10
C LYS A 22 -27.90 -5.91 9.98
N ASN A 23 -28.10 -7.08 9.35
CA ASN A 23 -29.10 -7.31 8.31
C ASN A 23 -29.11 -6.24 7.20
N PHE A 24 -27.93 -5.71 6.84
CA PHE A 24 -27.88 -4.67 5.83
C PHE A 24 -28.01 -5.24 4.42
N THR A 25 -28.74 -4.53 3.58
CA THR A 25 -28.95 -4.87 2.17
C THR A 25 -28.31 -3.80 1.29
N ILE A 26 -27.80 -4.22 0.13
CA ILE A 26 -27.43 -3.32 -0.95
C ILE A 26 -28.56 -3.36 -1.98
N LYS A 27 -29.10 -2.19 -2.31
CA LYS A 27 -30.06 -2.03 -3.39
C LYS A 27 -29.31 -1.65 -4.67
N ILE A 28 -29.51 -2.43 -5.72
CA ILE A 28 -29.02 -2.16 -7.07
C ILE A 28 -30.25 -1.87 -7.92
N SER A 29 -30.32 -0.70 -8.54
CA SER A 29 -31.46 -0.28 -9.37
C SER A 29 -31.07 -0.26 -10.85
N PRO A 30 -31.01 -1.42 -11.54
CA PRO A 30 -30.94 -1.44 -13.00
C PRO A 30 -32.26 -0.92 -13.60
N PHE A 31 -32.25 -0.59 -14.89
CA PHE A 31 -33.33 0.13 -15.59
C PHE A 31 -34.76 -0.38 -15.35
N TYR A 32 -34.95 -1.69 -15.12
CA TYR A 32 -36.27 -2.32 -15.09
C TYR A 32 -36.74 -2.73 -13.70
N ASN A 33 -35.86 -3.23 -12.82
CA ASN A 33 -36.25 -3.80 -11.53
C ASN A 33 -35.16 -3.63 -10.49
N ASP A 34 -35.55 -3.23 -9.28
CA ASP A 34 -34.64 -3.17 -8.15
C ASP A 34 -34.24 -4.57 -7.67
N ILE A 35 -32.95 -4.77 -7.47
CA ILE A 35 -32.35 -5.97 -6.90
C ILE A 35 -31.85 -5.63 -5.50
N ASN A 36 -32.40 -6.31 -4.50
CA ASN A 36 -31.91 -6.21 -3.12
C ASN A 36 -30.99 -7.40 -2.83
N VAL A 37 -29.74 -7.12 -2.45
CA VAL A 37 -28.73 -8.12 -2.08
C VAL A 37 -28.47 -8.04 -0.59
N ASP A 38 -28.77 -9.13 0.11
CA ASP A 38 -28.41 -9.31 1.51
C ASP A 38 -26.89 -9.44 1.68
N VAL A 39 -26.28 -8.51 2.40
CA VAL A 39 -24.84 -8.58 2.62
C VAL A 39 -24.53 -9.31 3.91
N LYS A 40 -23.94 -10.51 3.77
CA LYS A 40 -23.54 -11.34 4.92
C LYS A 40 -22.08 -11.10 5.35
N ARG A 41 -21.26 -10.53 4.47
CA ARG A 41 -19.82 -10.36 4.69
C ARG A 41 -19.28 -9.12 3.99
N GLY A 42 -18.32 -8.47 4.63
CA GLY A 42 -17.55 -7.37 4.05
C GLY A 42 -17.80 -6.06 4.76
N VAL A 43 -17.16 -5.02 4.25
CA VAL A 43 -17.37 -3.63 4.67
C VAL A 43 -18.01 -2.86 3.51
N ARG A 44 -18.70 -1.76 3.81
CA ARG A 44 -19.36 -0.95 2.77
C ARG A 44 -18.32 -0.18 1.96
N GLN A 45 -18.16 -0.50 0.69
CA GLN A 45 -17.25 0.25 -0.17
C GLN A 45 -17.76 1.69 -0.35
N GLY A 46 -16.88 2.68 -0.22
CA GLY A 46 -17.23 4.10 -0.27
C GLY A 46 -17.67 4.71 1.08
N ASP A 47 -17.93 3.89 2.09
CA ASP A 47 -18.21 4.37 3.45
C ASP A 47 -16.91 4.78 4.16
N THR A 48 -16.92 5.97 4.77
CA THR A 48 -15.77 6.58 5.45
C THR A 48 -15.21 5.70 6.58
N ILE A 49 -16.04 4.91 7.27
CA ILE A 49 -15.57 4.08 8.39
C ILE A 49 -15.02 2.72 7.95
N SER A 50 -15.41 2.24 6.77
CA SER A 50 -15.06 0.91 6.25
C SER A 50 -13.55 0.64 6.20
N PRO A 51 -12.70 1.57 5.72
CA PRO A 51 -11.25 1.36 5.74
C PRO A 51 -10.70 1.11 7.15
N LYS A 52 -11.23 1.81 8.17
CA LYS A 52 -10.81 1.63 9.56
C LYS A 52 -11.27 0.28 10.12
N LEU A 53 -12.50 -0.13 9.83
CA LEU A 53 -13.02 -1.44 10.23
C LEU A 53 -12.20 -2.59 9.63
N PHE A 54 -11.86 -2.48 8.34
CA PHE A 54 -11.06 -3.47 7.65
C PHE A 54 -9.64 -3.54 8.22
N THR A 55 -8.98 -2.39 8.36
CA THR A 55 -7.62 -2.31 8.91
C THR A 55 -7.56 -2.81 10.35
N ALA A 56 -8.52 -2.42 11.21
CA ALA A 56 -8.58 -2.88 12.59
C ALA A 56 -8.75 -4.41 12.68
N THR A 57 -9.56 -5.00 11.81
CA THR A 57 -9.77 -6.45 11.76
C THR A 57 -8.48 -7.18 11.36
N LEU A 58 -7.81 -6.71 10.32
CA LEU A 58 -6.53 -7.28 9.86
C LEU A 58 -5.42 -7.14 10.91
N GLN A 59 -5.30 -5.97 11.56
CA GLN A 59 -4.34 -5.78 12.64
C GLN A 59 -4.63 -6.72 13.82
N ASN A 60 -5.90 -6.96 14.14
CA ASN A 60 -6.26 -7.91 15.18
C ASN A 60 -5.85 -9.34 14.81
N VAL A 61 -6.01 -9.74 13.54
CA VAL A 61 -5.52 -11.04 13.05
C VAL A 61 -4.01 -11.16 13.28
N VAL A 62 -3.22 -10.18 12.84
CA VAL A 62 -1.77 -10.24 13.00
C VAL A 62 -1.33 -10.21 14.47
N ARG A 63 -2.04 -9.49 15.34
CA ARG A 63 -1.77 -9.50 16.79
C ARG A 63 -1.99 -10.87 17.44
N THR A 64 -2.85 -11.71 16.88
CA THR A 64 -3.06 -13.07 17.37
C THR A 64 -2.03 -14.07 16.86
N LEU A 65 -1.17 -13.68 15.92
CA LEU A 65 -0.13 -14.55 15.38
C LEU A 65 1.13 -14.48 16.27
N GLU A 66 1.63 -15.64 16.69
CA GLU A 66 2.77 -15.77 17.61
C GLU A 66 4.12 -15.58 16.90
N TRP A 67 4.33 -14.40 16.32
CA TRP A 67 5.55 -14.10 15.55
C TRP A 67 6.66 -13.43 16.36
N TYR A 68 6.64 -13.49 17.69
CA TYR A 68 7.58 -12.76 18.57
C TYR A 68 9.07 -13.07 18.30
N ASN A 69 9.37 -14.29 17.82
CA ASN A 69 10.71 -14.74 17.45
C ASN A 69 10.91 -14.88 15.93
N MET A 70 9.95 -14.40 15.13
CA MET A 70 10.01 -14.46 13.68
C MET A 70 10.32 -13.10 13.08
N GLY A 71 11.00 -13.10 11.93
CA GLY A 71 11.40 -11.89 11.23
C GLY A 71 12.86 -11.49 11.44
N VAL A 72 13.17 -10.23 11.17
CA VAL A 72 14.54 -9.69 11.21
C VAL A 72 14.68 -8.72 12.38
N LYS A 73 15.79 -8.80 13.11
CA LYS A 73 16.08 -7.89 14.22
C LYS A 73 16.81 -6.64 13.71
N ILE A 74 16.26 -5.46 13.97
CA ILE A 74 16.82 -4.15 13.63
C ILE A 74 16.90 -3.33 14.91
N ASP A 75 18.09 -2.89 15.29
CA ASP A 75 18.35 -2.07 16.50
C ASP A 75 17.67 -2.61 17.77
N GLY A 76 17.77 -3.92 17.97
CA GLY A 76 17.17 -4.58 19.14
C GLY A 76 15.68 -4.95 18.98
N ARG A 77 14.98 -4.42 17.97
CA ARG A 77 13.54 -4.63 17.74
C ARG A 77 13.30 -5.67 16.64
N GLN A 78 12.29 -6.50 16.84
CA GLN A 78 11.89 -7.48 15.84
C GLN A 78 10.98 -6.84 14.79
N LEU A 79 11.35 -6.93 13.51
CA LEU A 79 10.56 -6.50 12.37
C LEU A 79 10.13 -7.72 11.55
N ASN A 80 8.82 -7.97 11.52
CA ASN A 80 8.26 -9.19 10.94
C ASN A 80 7.45 -8.89 9.69
N HIS A 81 6.78 -7.73 9.68
CA HIS A 81 5.87 -7.36 8.61
C HIS A 81 5.72 -5.85 8.45
N LEU A 82 5.30 -5.45 7.25
CA LEU A 82 4.76 -4.13 6.94
C LEU A 82 3.33 -4.33 6.40
N SER A 83 2.43 -3.42 6.73
CA SER A 83 1.05 -3.48 6.26
C SER A 83 0.56 -2.11 5.83
N PHE A 84 -0.07 -2.02 4.67
CA PHE A 84 -0.73 -0.81 4.20
C PHE A 84 -2.02 -1.18 3.47
N ALA A 85 -3.16 -0.63 3.93
CA ALA A 85 -4.49 -0.99 3.45
C ALA A 85 -4.70 -2.52 3.46
N ASP A 86 -4.84 -3.14 2.28
CA ASP A 86 -4.97 -4.57 2.06
C ASP A 86 -3.63 -5.29 1.78
N GLY A 87 -2.54 -4.55 1.58
CA GLY A 87 -1.21 -5.09 1.30
C GLY A 87 -0.43 -5.46 2.57
N PHE A 88 0.12 -6.67 2.59
CA PHE A 88 1.04 -7.16 3.62
C PHE A 88 2.37 -7.59 3.01
N VAL A 89 3.46 -7.23 3.67
CA VAL A 89 4.82 -7.66 3.34
C VAL A 89 5.36 -8.39 4.56
N LEU A 90 5.79 -9.64 4.39
CA LEU A 90 6.46 -10.41 5.44
C LEU A 90 7.97 -10.32 5.22
N ILE A 91 8.73 -10.16 6.30
CA ILE A 91 10.18 -9.97 6.27
C ILE A 91 10.78 -11.04 7.17
N THR A 92 11.60 -11.93 6.61
CA THR A 92 12.25 -13.04 7.32
C THR A 92 13.67 -13.27 6.80
N PRO A 93 14.56 -13.90 7.59
CA PRO A 93 15.91 -14.25 7.16
C PRO A 93 15.96 -15.58 6.37
N HIS A 94 14.92 -16.41 6.45
CA HIS A 94 14.89 -17.75 5.87
C HIS A 94 13.54 -18.08 5.21
N ILE A 95 13.59 -18.84 4.12
CA ILE A 95 12.40 -19.32 3.37
C ILE A 95 11.48 -20.15 4.28
N SER A 96 12.02 -21.06 5.07
CA SER A 96 11.23 -21.89 6.00
C SER A 96 10.47 -21.09 7.06
N GLN A 97 10.98 -19.91 7.44
CA GLN A 97 10.23 -19.01 8.33
C GLN A 97 9.16 -18.24 7.55
N ALA A 98 9.45 -17.81 6.32
CA ALA A 98 8.45 -17.17 5.46
C ALA A 98 7.27 -18.12 5.19
N GLU A 99 7.53 -19.42 4.95
CA GLU A 99 6.47 -20.40 4.68
C GLU A 99 5.56 -20.59 5.90
N ARG A 100 6.16 -20.74 7.09
CA ARG A 100 5.40 -20.84 8.35
C ARG A 100 4.54 -19.60 8.59
N MET A 101 5.13 -18.40 8.46
CA MET A 101 4.39 -17.15 8.61
C MET A 101 3.26 -17.04 7.59
N LEU A 102 3.48 -17.46 6.34
CA LEU A 102 2.47 -17.40 5.30
C LEU A 102 1.32 -18.39 5.56
N VAL A 103 1.62 -19.61 6.02
CA VAL A 103 0.62 -20.61 6.43
C VAL A 103 -0.23 -20.10 7.60
N ASP A 104 0.42 -19.57 8.63
CA ASP A 104 -0.27 -19.00 9.81
C ASP A 104 -1.18 -17.84 9.39
N PHE A 105 -0.67 -16.96 8.52
CA PHE A 105 -1.41 -15.80 8.03
C PHE A 105 -2.60 -16.22 7.15
N ASP A 106 -2.44 -17.16 6.23
CA ASP A 106 -3.51 -17.69 5.39
C ASP A 106 -4.62 -18.33 6.23
N LYS A 107 -4.24 -19.15 7.21
CA LYS A 107 -5.17 -19.80 8.14
C LYS A 107 -5.96 -18.76 8.95
N ALA A 108 -5.28 -17.76 9.52
CA ALA A 108 -5.94 -16.74 10.34
C ALA A 108 -6.82 -15.80 9.49
N CYS A 109 -6.39 -15.48 8.26
CA CYS A 109 -7.24 -14.80 7.28
C CYS A 109 -8.49 -15.63 6.96
N GLY A 110 -8.35 -16.94 6.75
CA GLY A 110 -9.44 -17.86 6.50
C GLY A 110 -10.48 -17.91 7.63
N MET A 111 -10.07 -17.75 8.89
CA MET A 111 -10.98 -17.70 10.04
C MET A 111 -11.88 -16.46 10.03
N ILE A 112 -11.36 -15.32 9.56
CA ILE A 112 -12.16 -14.12 9.29
C ILE A 112 -12.66 -14.08 7.83
N GLY A 113 -12.51 -15.22 7.13
CA GLY A 113 -12.66 -15.55 5.71
C GLY A 113 -12.27 -14.47 4.70
N LEU A 114 -11.15 -13.83 4.98
CA LEU A 114 -10.32 -13.32 3.90
C LEU A 114 -9.61 -14.50 3.22
N ARG A 115 -9.23 -14.30 1.97
CA ARG A 115 -8.49 -15.30 1.19
C ARG A 115 -7.31 -14.61 0.51
N LEU A 116 -6.13 -15.22 0.59
CA LEU A 116 -4.96 -14.72 -0.10
C LEU A 116 -5.11 -14.89 -1.62
N ASN A 117 -4.68 -13.87 -2.37
CA ASN A 117 -4.61 -13.94 -3.81
C ASN A 117 -3.23 -14.43 -4.24
N LEU A 118 -3.06 -15.75 -4.34
CA LEU A 118 -1.78 -16.38 -4.68
C LEU A 118 -1.22 -15.95 -6.05
N LYS A 119 -2.08 -15.52 -6.98
CA LYS A 119 -1.63 -14.99 -8.28
C LYS A 119 -0.91 -13.64 -8.14
N LYS A 120 -1.27 -12.85 -7.12
CA LYS A 120 -0.65 -11.56 -6.82
C LYS A 120 0.45 -11.67 -5.75
N THR A 121 0.41 -12.71 -4.92
CA THR A 121 1.47 -12.99 -3.96
C THR A 121 2.74 -13.34 -4.70
N MET A 122 3.83 -12.69 -4.33
CA MET A 122 5.16 -12.92 -4.87
C MET A 122 6.16 -12.83 -3.74
N PHE A 123 7.34 -13.42 -3.93
CA PHE A 123 8.43 -13.31 -2.98
C PHE A 123 9.69 -12.80 -3.66
N MET A 124 10.59 -12.27 -2.85
CA MET A 124 11.89 -11.79 -3.25
C MET A 124 12.91 -12.33 -2.25
N LYS A 125 14.12 -12.68 -2.72
CA LYS A 125 15.23 -13.10 -1.86
C LYS A 125 16.53 -12.49 -2.35
N ASN A 126 17.46 -12.26 -1.43
CA ASN A 126 18.81 -11.82 -1.79
C ASN A 126 19.68 -13.04 -2.18
N GLY A 127 20.90 -12.78 -2.67
CA GLY A 127 21.84 -13.83 -3.07
C GLY A 127 22.40 -14.68 -1.91
N LEU A 128 22.12 -14.32 -0.65
CA LEU A 128 22.57 -15.08 0.52
C LEU A 128 21.60 -16.19 0.90
N VAL A 129 20.34 -16.11 0.46
CA VAL A 129 19.33 -17.12 0.72
C VAL A 129 19.49 -18.27 -0.29
N SER A 130 19.61 -19.49 0.23
CA SER A 130 19.73 -20.70 -0.58
C SER A 130 18.55 -20.86 -1.54
N PHE A 131 18.81 -21.51 -2.68
CA PHE A 131 17.75 -21.87 -3.61
C PHE A 131 16.85 -22.93 -2.98
N ALA A 132 15.62 -22.54 -2.64
CA ALA A 132 14.57 -23.46 -2.24
C ALA A 132 13.24 -23.02 -2.86
N PRO A 133 12.34 -23.96 -3.21
CA PRO A 133 10.97 -23.63 -3.56
C PRO A 133 10.31 -22.85 -2.43
N PHE A 134 9.47 -21.88 -2.77
CA PHE A 134 8.62 -21.18 -1.81
C PHE A 134 7.17 -21.51 -2.13
N THR A 135 6.52 -22.26 -1.24
CA THR A 135 5.19 -22.81 -1.50
C THR A 135 4.19 -22.48 -0.40
N LEU A 136 2.92 -22.36 -0.78
CA LEU A 136 1.80 -22.34 0.16
C LEU A 136 0.81 -23.44 -0.23
N ASN A 137 0.56 -24.39 0.66
CA ASN A 137 -0.36 -25.51 0.43
C ASN A 137 -0.04 -26.25 -0.90
N GLY A 138 1.26 -26.47 -1.20
CA GLY A 138 1.73 -27.11 -2.43
C GLY A 138 1.67 -26.23 -3.69
N THR A 139 1.18 -24.99 -3.60
CA THR A 139 1.20 -24.03 -4.71
C THR A 139 2.47 -23.19 -4.68
N ASN A 140 3.24 -23.20 -5.77
CA ASN A 140 4.43 -22.37 -5.91
C ASN A 140 4.08 -20.88 -5.98
N ILE A 141 4.82 -20.07 -5.24
CA ILE A 141 4.74 -18.60 -5.29
C ILE A 141 5.86 -18.11 -6.21
N SER A 142 5.57 -17.15 -7.09
CA SER A 142 6.55 -16.65 -8.05
C SER A 142 7.63 -15.79 -7.38
N GLU A 143 8.90 -16.10 -7.66
CA GLU A 143 10.04 -15.22 -7.34
C GLU A 143 10.05 -14.00 -8.27
N ARG A 144 10.34 -12.82 -7.73
CA ARG A 144 10.56 -11.59 -8.49
C ARG A 144 11.86 -10.93 -8.06
N SER A 145 12.56 -10.30 -9.01
CA SER A 145 13.77 -9.51 -8.74
C SER A 145 13.46 -8.05 -8.36
N VAL A 146 12.30 -7.54 -8.79
CA VAL A 146 11.86 -6.16 -8.59
C VAL A 146 10.40 -6.15 -8.15
N TYR A 147 10.08 -5.30 -7.18
CA TYR A 147 8.72 -5.07 -6.69
C TYR A 147 8.47 -3.59 -6.44
N VAL A 148 7.26 -3.10 -6.75
CA VAL A 148 6.85 -1.72 -6.47
C VAL A 148 5.97 -1.70 -5.23
N TYR A 149 6.50 -1.20 -4.12
CA TYR A 149 5.77 -1.01 -2.87
C TYR A 149 5.48 0.48 -2.66
N LEU A 150 4.20 0.84 -2.57
CA LEU A 150 3.75 2.23 -2.34
C LEU A 150 4.39 3.25 -3.31
N GLY A 151 4.54 2.87 -4.58
CA GLY A 151 5.14 3.73 -5.62
C GLY A 151 6.68 3.79 -5.58
N ARG A 152 7.33 3.02 -4.70
CA ARG A 152 8.78 2.85 -4.68
C ARG A 152 9.16 1.48 -5.22
N GLU A 153 10.02 1.50 -6.24
CA GLU A 153 10.69 0.30 -6.73
C GLU A 153 11.71 -0.19 -5.69
N ILE A 154 11.65 -1.47 -5.39
CA ILE A 154 12.50 -2.18 -4.43
C ILE A 154 13.11 -3.39 -5.14
N ASN A 155 14.39 -3.61 -4.89
CA ASN A 155 15.14 -4.77 -5.33
C ASN A 155 16.11 -5.21 -4.22
N MET A 156 16.71 -6.39 -4.38
CA MET A 156 17.64 -6.95 -3.40
C MET A 156 19.10 -6.52 -3.61
N MET A 157 19.38 -5.77 -4.68
CA MET A 157 20.71 -5.26 -5.01
C MET A 157 20.96 -3.86 -4.41
N ASN A 158 19.92 -3.25 -3.83
CA ASN A 158 19.92 -1.87 -3.33
C ASN A 158 20.39 -0.84 -4.40
N ASP A 159 20.15 -1.12 -5.68
CA ASP A 159 20.51 -0.21 -6.75
C ASP A 159 19.43 0.87 -6.92
N LEU A 160 19.86 2.11 -6.69
CA LEU A 160 19.04 3.31 -6.80
C LEU A 160 18.76 3.82 -8.23
N PRO A 161 19.64 3.61 -9.24
CA PRO A 161 19.46 4.19 -10.58
C PRO A 161 18.12 3.86 -11.27
N PRO A 162 17.61 2.61 -11.27
CA PRO A 162 16.31 2.31 -11.88
C PRO A 162 15.18 3.11 -11.25
N GLN A 163 15.13 3.17 -9.91
CA GLN A 163 14.15 3.96 -9.17
C GLN A 163 14.21 5.45 -9.55
N LEU A 164 15.42 6.03 -9.62
CA LEU A 164 15.61 7.44 -10.01
C LEU A 164 15.16 7.69 -11.44
N SER A 165 15.46 6.76 -12.37
CA SER A 165 15.05 6.88 -13.76
C SER A 165 13.52 6.89 -13.90
N THR A 166 12.82 6.03 -13.16
CA THR A 166 11.36 5.96 -13.13
C THR A 166 10.76 7.26 -12.60
N ARG A 167 11.31 7.82 -11.52
CA ARG A 167 10.87 9.11 -10.96
C ARG A 167 11.12 10.28 -11.90
N LYS A 168 12.28 10.33 -12.56
CA LYS A 168 12.58 11.35 -13.58
C LYS A 168 11.55 11.28 -14.72
N ARG A 169 11.24 10.08 -15.21
CA ARG A 169 10.25 9.89 -16.28
C ARG A 169 8.85 10.33 -15.87
N ALA A 170 8.41 9.99 -14.66
CA ALA A 170 7.11 10.41 -14.13
C ALA A 170 7.05 11.94 -13.97
N ALA A 171 8.10 12.56 -13.44
CA ALA A 171 8.20 14.02 -13.33
C ALA A 171 8.17 14.69 -14.71
N TRP A 172 8.86 14.13 -15.70
CA TRP A 172 8.86 14.65 -17.07
C TRP A 172 7.49 14.49 -17.73
N GLY A 173 6.80 13.38 -17.50
CA GLY A 173 5.42 13.18 -17.97
C GLY A 173 4.44 14.19 -17.37
N ALA A 174 4.55 14.45 -16.06
CA ALA A 174 3.74 15.46 -15.39
C ALA A 174 4.04 16.87 -15.90
N PHE A 175 5.33 17.21 -16.09
CA PHE A 175 5.74 18.47 -16.68
C PHE A 175 5.16 18.67 -18.08
N LYS A 176 5.29 17.67 -18.96
CA LYS A 176 4.70 17.71 -20.31
C LYS A 176 3.19 17.92 -20.31
N SER A 177 2.47 17.37 -19.33
CA SER A 177 1.01 17.55 -19.25
C SER A 177 0.58 18.98 -18.94
N ILE A 178 1.48 19.83 -18.44
CA ILE A 178 1.24 21.24 -18.13
C ILE A 178 2.12 22.18 -18.96
N GLU A 179 2.89 21.65 -19.91
CA GLU A 179 3.86 22.40 -20.72
C GLU A 179 3.16 23.53 -21.47
N ASP A 180 2.00 23.26 -22.08
CA ASP A 180 1.19 24.26 -22.78
C ASP A 180 0.70 25.40 -21.86
N VAL A 181 0.53 25.16 -20.56
CA VAL A 181 0.14 26.19 -19.57
C VAL A 181 1.36 27.00 -19.13
N VAL A 182 2.51 26.32 -18.95
CA VAL A 182 3.76 26.92 -18.48
C VAL A 182 4.45 27.73 -19.59
N GLU A 183 4.36 27.27 -20.83
CA GLU A 183 4.98 27.88 -22.00
C GLU A 183 4.02 28.80 -22.78
N ASN A 184 2.79 29.00 -22.27
CA ASN A 184 1.82 29.87 -22.91
C ASN A 184 2.32 31.33 -22.96
N LYS A 185 2.81 31.75 -24.13
CA LYS A 185 3.25 33.12 -24.39
C LYS A 185 2.10 34.13 -24.50
N GLU A 186 0.85 33.66 -24.65
CA GLU A 186 -0.33 34.52 -24.82
C GLU A 186 -0.95 34.95 -23.49
N ARG A 187 -0.61 34.28 -22.38
CA ARG A 187 -1.03 34.66 -21.02
C ARG A 187 0.18 34.65 -20.08
N PRO A 188 1.04 35.68 -20.11
CA PRO A 188 2.11 35.79 -19.14
C PRO A 188 1.48 35.84 -17.75
N THR A 189 1.74 34.83 -16.93
CA THR A 189 1.51 34.97 -15.50
C THR A 189 2.40 36.13 -15.04
N PRO A 190 1.85 37.20 -14.45
CA PRO A 190 2.68 38.29 -13.97
C PRO A 190 3.49 37.74 -12.80
N CYS A 191 4.74 37.35 -13.06
CA CYS A 191 5.71 37.11 -12.01
C CYS A 191 5.89 38.45 -11.26
N PRO A 192 5.52 38.55 -9.97
CA PRO A 192 5.83 39.74 -9.21
C PRO A 192 7.36 39.90 -9.22
N PRO A 193 7.89 41.12 -9.47
CA PRO A 193 9.33 41.32 -9.54
C PRO A 193 9.95 40.93 -8.20
N PHE A 194 10.94 40.03 -8.24
CA PHE A 194 11.79 39.75 -7.08
C PHE A 194 12.53 41.02 -6.72
N ARG A 195 12.13 41.67 -5.62
CA ARG A 195 12.85 42.83 -5.07
C ARG A 195 13.90 42.32 -4.08
N LEU A 196 15.16 42.32 -4.48
CA LEU A 196 16.29 42.32 -3.55
C LEU A 196 16.72 43.77 -3.36
N ASN A 197 16.64 44.27 -2.13
CA ASN A 197 17.12 45.60 -1.72
C ASN A 197 16.67 46.79 -2.59
N GLY A 198 15.39 46.81 -3.00
CA GLY A 198 14.77 48.03 -3.55
C GLY A 198 15.21 48.46 -4.96
N SER A 199 16.14 47.76 -5.60
CA SER A 199 16.53 48.00 -7.00
C SER A 199 15.85 47.01 -7.95
N SER A 200 15.19 47.52 -8.99
CA SER A 200 14.60 46.73 -10.07
C SER A 200 15.73 46.20 -10.99
N CYS A 201 16.12 44.94 -10.80
CA CYS A 201 17.01 44.27 -11.76
C CYS A 201 16.20 43.89 -13.02
N LEU A 202 16.67 44.28 -14.21
CA LEU A 202 16.15 43.78 -15.48
C LEU A 202 16.33 42.26 -15.53
N ASN A 203 15.26 41.57 -15.95
CA ASN A 203 15.18 40.11 -16.05
C ASN A 203 16.25 39.55 -17.00
N VAL A 204 17.39 39.11 -16.47
CA VAL A 204 18.31 38.22 -17.20
C VAL A 204 18.02 36.79 -16.76
N CYS A 205 17.19 36.10 -17.53
CA CYS A 205 16.97 34.66 -17.37
C CYS A 205 17.87 33.93 -18.38
N VAL A 206 19.00 33.40 -17.92
CA VAL A 206 19.84 32.49 -18.71
C VAL A 206 19.25 31.09 -18.60
N ARG A 207 18.80 30.50 -19.71
CA ARG A 207 18.44 29.08 -19.83
C ARG A 207 19.36 28.43 -20.88
N ASN A 208 19.62 27.13 -20.70
CA ASN A 208 20.52 26.30 -21.51
C ASN A 208 22.01 26.68 -21.42
N LEU A 209 22.62 26.46 -20.25
CA LEU A 209 24.08 26.32 -20.15
C LEU A 209 24.43 24.85 -20.26
N VAL A 210 24.92 24.42 -21.43
CA VAL A 210 25.56 23.12 -21.63
C VAL A 210 27.06 23.38 -21.72
N ALA A 211 27.83 22.82 -20.80
CA ALA A 211 29.27 22.66 -20.96
C ALA A 211 29.50 21.27 -21.57
N THR A 212 30.16 21.22 -22.73
CA THR A 212 30.61 19.98 -23.38
C THR A 212 31.70 19.32 -22.57
#